data_AF-A0A968MIG7-F1
#
_entry.id   AF-A0A968MIG7-F1
#
_cell.length_a   1.000
_cell.length_b   1.000
_cell.length_c   1.000
_cell.angle_alpha   90.00
_cell.angle_beta   90.00
_cell.angle_gamma   90.00
#
_symmetry.space_group_name_H-M   'P 1'
#
loop_
_entity.id
_entity.type
_entity.pdbx_description
1 polymer ?
#
loop_
_entity_poly.entity_id
_entity_poly.type
_entity_poly.pdbx_seq_one_letter_code
_entity_poly.pdbx_strand_id
1 'polypeptide(L)'
;AYDYYIVYSKLTPTVYTHVKDDHGIILTIRYLSIPRRRRSTAQELWEAILTEFAHQNDISFAYPTYRWYSRALEGPARPPIAGDDSKIDELVDQLNTLNDALLAKATRNGAVHRPDEGR
;
A
#
# COMPACT_ATOMS: atom_id res chain seq x y z
N ALA A 1 -26.32 -36.92 -48.21
CA ALA A 1 -25.26 -36.50 -47.27
C ALA A 1 -25.59 -35.09 -46.83
N TYR A 2 -25.73 -34.84 -45.52
CA TYR A 2 -26.01 -33.49 -45.01
C TYR A 2 -24.69 -32.82 -44.67
N ASP A 3 -24.34 -31.80 -45.44
CA ASP A 3 -23.19 -30.95 -45.19
C ASP A 3 -23.56 -29.91 -44.12
N TYR A 4 -23.05 -30.11 -42.90
CA TYR A 4 -23.18 -29.16 -41.80
C TYR A 4 -22.09 -28.09 -41.90
N TYR A 5 -22.25 -27.15 -42.82
CA TYR A 5 -21.40 -25.95 -42.84
C TYR A 5 -21.85 -25.01 -41.71
N ILE A 6 -20.92 -24.66 -40.81
CA ILE A 6 -21.14 -23.58 -39.84
C ILE A 6 -21.10 -22.26 -40.62
N VAL A 7 -22.27 -21.67 -40.87
CA VAL A 7 -22.40 -20.39 -41.55
C VAL A 7 -22.30 -19.26 -40.53
N TYR A 8 -21.19 -18.51 -40.58
CA TYR A 8 -20.98 -17.34 -39.72
C TYR A 8 -21.58 -16.08 -40.37
N SER A 9 -22.56 -15.45 -39.72
CA SER A 9 -23.24 -14.25 -40.25
C SER A 9 -22.52 -12.93 -39.93
N LYS A 10 -21.66 -12.89 -38.91
CA LYS A 10 -20.90 -11.69 -38.52
C LYS A 10 -19.43 -12.01 -38.27
N LEU A 11 -18.60 -11.61 -39.23
CA LEU A 11 -17.15 -11.84 -39.25
C LEU A 11 -16.33 -10.56 -38.98
N THR A 12 -17.00 -9.47 -38.61
CA THR A 12 -16.35 -8.20 -38.31
C THR A 12 -15.43 -8.32 -37.10
N PRO A 13 -14.15 -7.94 -37.23
CA PRO A 13 -13.25 -7.83 -36.08
C PRO A 13 -13.81 -6.84 -35.04
N THR A 14 -13.55 -7.08 -33.76
CA THR A 14 -14.05 -6.22 -32.67
C THR A 14 -13.07 -6.24 -31.49
N VAL A 15 -12.98 -5.12 -30.78
CA VAL A 15 -12.21 -4.99 -29.54
C VAL A 15 -13.17 -4.84 -28.38
N TYR A 16 -13.00 -5.67 -27.36
CA TYR A 16 -13.72 -5.59 -26.09
C TYR A 16 -12.81 -4.95 -25.03
N THR A 17 -13.36 -4.04 -24.23
CA THR A 17 -12.64 -3.35 -23.17
C THR A 17 -13.14 -3.80 -21.81
N HIS A 18 -12.23 -4.12 -20.90
CA HIS A 18 -12.55 -4.54 -19.53
C HIS A 18 -11.61 -3.87 -18.54
N VAL A 19 -12.12 -3.36 -17.40
CA VAL A 19 -11.28 -2.79 -16.34
C VAL A 19 -10.77 -3.93 -15.46
N LYS A 20 -9.47 -3.97 -15.15
CA LYS A 20 -8.92 -4.97 -14.23
C LYS A 20 -8.92 -4.41 -12.81
N ASP A 21 -9.36 -5.22 -11.84
CA ASP A 21 -9.49 -4.80 -10.44
C ASP A 21 -8.19 -4.25 -9.85
N ASP A 22 -7.05 -4.87 -10.23
CA ASP A 22 -5.74 -4.50 -9.67
C ASP A 22 -5.14 -3.23 -10.28
N HIS A 23 -5.35 -2.97 -11.59
CA HIS A 23 -4.75 -1.86 -12.36
C HIS A 23 -5.07 -1.99 -13.86
N GLY A 24 -5.37 -0.84 -14.49
CA GLY A 24 -5.40 -0.70 -15.96
C GLY A 24 -6.64 -1.25 -16.66
N ILE A 25 -6.59 -1.21 -17.99
CA ILE A 25 -7.67 -1.66 -18.89
C ILE A 25 -7.12 -2.78 -19.77
N ILE A 26 -7.90 -3.85 -19.91
CA ILE A 26 -7.62 -4.98 -20.79
C ILE A 26 -8.39 -4.76 -22.10
N LEU A 27 -7.67 -4.86 -23.22
CA LEU A 27 -8.24 -4.85 -24.57
C LEU A 27 -8.18 -6.26 -25.15
N THR A 28 -9.35 -6.86 -25.41
CA THR A 28 -9.47 -8.20 -26.00
C THR A 28 -9.91 -8.11 -27.45
N ILE A 29 -9.09 -8.62 -28.38
CA ILE A 29 -9.36 -8.54 -29.81
C ILE A 29 -9.96 -9.85 -30.30
N ARG A 30 -11.11 -9.76 -30.98
CA ARG A 30 -11.74 -10.86 -31.73
C ARG A 30 -11.59 -10.59 -33.22
N TYR A 31 -11.01 -11.54 -33.95
CA TYR A 31 -10.87 -11.48 -35.41
C TYR A 31 -10.91 -12.89 -36.02
N LEU A 32 -11.18 -12.97 -37.33
CA LEU A 32 -11.16 -14.22 -38.07
C LEU A 32 -9.76 -14.49 -38.63
N SER A 33 -9.27 -15.71 -38.46
CA SER A 33 -7.99 -16.16 -39.03
C SER A 33 -8.16 -17.52 -39.71
N ILE A 34 -7.43 -17.77 -40.79
CA ILE A 34 -7.30 -19.11 -41.35
C ILE A 34 -6.67 -20.02 -40.29
N PRO A 35 -7.23 -21.21 -39.97
CA PRO A 35 -6.79 -22.03 -38.83
C PRO A 35 -5.29 -22.31 -38.80
N ARG A 36 -4.70 -22.59 -39.97
CA ARG A 36 -3.27 -22.90 -40.12
C ARG A 36 -2.35 -21.68 -39.92
N ARG A 37 -2.89 -20.46 -39.94
CA ARG A 37 -2.15 -19.19 -39.80
C ARG A 37 -2.44 -18.48 -38.48
N ARG A 38 -3.22 -19.06 -37.57
CA ARG A 38 -3.61 -18.40 -36.30
C ARG A 38 -2.42 -17.81 -35.53
N ARG A 39 -1.28 -18.50 -35.50
CA ARG A 39 -0.08 -18.04 -34.78
C ARG A 39 0.63 -16.90 -35.52
N SER A 40 0.81 -17.00 -36.84
CA SER A 40 1.47 -15.95 -37.61
C SER A 40 0.64 -14.67 -37.63
N THR A 41 -0.68 -14.77 -37.83
CA THR A 41 -1.56 -13.60 -37.81
C THR A 41 -1.63 -12.96 -36.43
N ALA A 42 -1.57 -13.76 -35.36
CA ALA A 42 -1.52 -13.22 -34.00
C ALA A 42 -0.21 -12.47 -33.74
N GLN A 43 0.93 -13.00 -34.21
CA GLN A 43 2.22 -12.34 -34.09
C GLN A 43 2.24 -11.01 -34.85
N GLU A 44 1.86 -11.02 -36.13
CA GLU A 44 1.78 -9.80 -36.96
C GLU A 44 0.90 -8.73 -36.31
N LEU A 45 -0.26 -9.13 -35.76
CA LEU A 45 -1.16 -8.22 -35.06
C LEU A 45 -0.52 -7.65 -33.78
N TRP A 46 0.14 -8.48 -32.97
CA TRP A 46 0.81 -8.02 -31.75
C TRP A 46 1.97 -7.05 -32.06
N GLU A 47 2.81 -7.35 -33.05
CA GLU A 47 3.91 -6.49 -33.46
C GLU A 47 3.40 -5.14 -33.98
N ALA A 48 2.34 -5.14 -34.79
CA ALA A 48 1.69 -3.92 -35.25
C ALA A 48 1.13 -3.10 -34.08
N ILE A 49 0.43 -3.72 -33.13
CA ILE A 49 -0.09 -3.05 -31.94
C ILE A 49 1.05 -2.42 -31.14
N LEU A 50 2.10 -3.17 -30.82
CA LEU A 50 3.22 -2.65 -30.04
C LEU A 50 3.93 -1.49 -30.75
N THR A 51 4.05 -1.55 -32.07
CA THR A 51 4.61 -0.47 -32.89
C THR A 51 3.75 0.80 -32.80
N GLU A 52 2.42 0.67 -32.95
CA GLU A 52 1.51 1.82 -32.85
C GLU A 52 1.49 2.42 -31.44
N PHE A 53 1.55 1.59 -30.39
CA PHE A 53 1.64 2.06 -29.01
C PHE A 53 2.96 2.78 -28.74
N ALA A 54 4.07 2.35 -29.35
CA ALA A 54 5.36 3.03 -29.21
C ALA A 54 5.36 4.45 -29.80
N HIS A 55 4.45 4.77 -30.73
CA HIS A 55 4.29 6.13 -31.26
C HIS A 55 3.47 7.05 -30.34
N GLN A 56 2.82 6.52 -29.31
CA GLN A 56 1.94 7.27 -28.40
C GLN A 56 2.61 7.51 -27.05
N ASN A 57 3.00 8.75 -26.77
CA ASN A 57 3.69 9.10 -25.51
C ASN A 57 2.76 9.12 -24.28
N ASP A 58 1.46 9.26 -24.50
CA ASP A 58 0.47 9.40 -23.44
C ASP A 58 -0.07 8.04 -22.94
N ILE A 59 0.34 6.94 -23.59
CA ILE A 59 -0.13 5.59 -23.29
C ILE A 59 1.02 4.80 -22.66
N SER A 60 0.77 4.25 -21.49
CA SER A 60 1.71 3.37 -20.79
C SER A 60 1.09 1.99 -20.57
N PHE A 61 1.91 0.95 -20.65
CA PHE A 61 1.47 -0.39 -20.29
C PHE A 61 1.17 -0.47 -18.80
N ALA A 62 0.06 -1.11 -18.46
CA ALA A 62 -0.34 -1.26 -17.07
C ALA A 62 0.48 -2.37 -16.40
N TYR A 63 1.05 -2.05 -15.24
CA TYR A 63 1.74 -2.99 -14.38
C TYR A 63 1.04 -3.08 -13.02
N PRO A 64 1.17 -4.21 -12.30
CA PRO A 64 0.75 -4.33 -10.91
C PRO A 64 1.18 -3.12 -10.08
N THR A 65 0.19 -2.30 -9.75
CA THR A 65 0.39 -1.05 -9.02
C THR A 65 -0.22 -1.20 -7.64
N TYR A 66 0.55 -0.86 -6.62
CA TYR A 66 0.10 -0.89 -5.23
C TYR A 66 0.17 0.53 -4.69
N ARG A 67 -0.92 1.00 -4.09
CA ARG A 67 -0.91 2.24 -3.32
C ARG A 67 -0.61 1.92 -1.86
N TRP A 68 0.54 2.34 -1.38
CA TRP A 68 0.83 2.33 0.05
C TRP A 68 0.25 3.59 0.69
N TYR A 69 -0.45 3.41 1.81
CA TYR A 69 -0.97 4.50 2.61
C TYR A 69 -0.10 4.67 3.86
N SER A 70 0.50 5.85 4.01
CA SER A 70 1.19 6.22 5.25
C SER A 70 0.38 7.29 5.99
N ARG A 71 -0.16 6.94 7.17
CA ARG A 71 -0.87 7.91 8.01
C ARG A 71 0.01 9.11 8.38
N ALA A 72 1.32 8.91 8.53
CA ALA A 72 2.23 10.01 8.88
C ALA A 72 2.38 11.05 7.74
N LEU A 73 2.15 10.65 6.49
CA LEU A 73 2.30 11.51 5.30
C LEU A 73 0.96 11.98 4.73
N GLU A 74 -0.06 11.11 4.74
CA GLU A 74 -1.35 11.32 4.06
C GLU A 74 -2.53 11.43 5.03
N GLY A 75 -2.34 11.05 6.30
CA GLY A 75 -3.39 11.09 7.30
C GLY A 75 -3.57 12.49 7.89
N PRO A 76 -4.73 12.76 8.52
CA PRO A 76 -4.85 13.96 9.34
C PRO A 76 -3.72 13.96 10.37
N ALA A 77 -3.11 15.13 10.58
CA ALA A 77 -2.15 15.33 11.67
C ALA A 77 -2.75 14.70 12.92
N ARG A 78 -1.97 13.85 13.61
CA ARG A 78 -2.42 13.26 14.87
C ARG A 78 -3.00 14.41 15.69
N PRO A 79 -4.29 14.38 16.07
CA PRO A 79 -4.79 15.40 16.97
C PRO A 79 -3.82 15.43 18.14
N PRO A 80 -3.32 16.62 18.54
CA PRO A 80 -2.41 16.70 19.67
C PRO A 80 -3.05 15.84 20.74
N ILE A 81 -2.29 14.86 21.24
CA ILE A 81 -2.79 14.00 22.30
C ILE A 81 -3.27 15.02 23.33
N ALA A 82 -4.56 15.04 23.66
CA ALA A 82 -5.06 15.82 24.80
C ALA A 82 -4.60 15.11 26.08
N GLY A 83 -3.33 14.70 26.11
CA GLY A 83 -2.54 14.45 27.28
C GLY A 83 -1.98 15.81 27.60
N ASP A 84 -2.72 16.49 28.45
CA ASP A 84 -2.21 17.60 29.23
C ASP A 84 -0.94 17.11 29.93
N ASP A 85 0.23 17.34 29.33
CA ASP A 85 1.53 16.94 29.89
C ASP A 85 1.71 17.54 31.30
N SER A 86 0.97 18.61 31.61
CA SER A 86 0.89 19.18 32.96
C SER A 86 0.34 18.20 34.00
N LYS A 87 -0.52 17.24 33.61
CA LYS A 87 -1.00 16.16 34.49
C LYS A 87 0.13 15.19 34.85
N ILE A 88 1.03 14.93 33.91
CA ILE A 88 2.18 14.05 34.13
C ILE A 88 3.20 14.77 35.02
N ASP A 89 3.48 16.03 34.74
CA ASP A 89 4.40 16.86 35.54
C ASP A 89 3.88 17.03 36.99
N GLU A 90 2.57 17.27 37.17
CA GLU A 90 1.94 17.37 38.48
C GLU A 90 2.06 16.05 39.29
N LEU A 91 1.90 14.90 38.64
CA LEU A 91 2.07 13.60 39.28
C LEU A 91 3.53 13.31 39.65
N VAL A 92 4.48 13.73 38.82
CA VAL A 92 5.91 13.59 39.10
C VAL A 92 6.33 14.45 40.29
N ASP A 93 5.84 15.69 40.36
CA ASP A 93 6.10 16.58 41.50
C ASP A 93 5.50 16.05 42.81
N GLN A 94 4.28 15.49 42.75
CA GLN A 94 3.66 14.83 43.91
C GLN A 94 4.49 13.66 44.43
N LEU A 95 5.05 12.84 43.54
CA LEU A 95 5.92 11.72 43.92
C LEU A 95 7.24 12.19 44.56
N ASN A 96 7.87 13.23 43.99
CA ASN A 96 9.11 13.79 44.54
C ASN A 96 8.89 14.38 45.94
N THR A 97 7.78 15.11 46.12
CA THR A 97 7.41 15.69 47.42
C THR A 97 7.18 14.60 48.47
N LEU A 98 6.56 13.48 48.09
CA LEU A 98 6.38 12.32 48.98
C LEU A 98 7.70 11.65 49.34
N ASN A 99 8.61 11.49 48.38
CA ASN A 99 9.94 10.91 48.64
C ASN A 99 10.77 11.80 49.57
N ASP A 100 10.75 13.11 49.39
CA ASP A 100 11.45 14.05 50.27
C ASP A 100 10.86 14.01 51.69
N ALA A 101 9.53 13.93 51.82
CA ALA A 101 8.87 13.80 53.11
C ALA A 101 9.20 12.47 53.81
N LEU A 102 9.32 11.37 53.06
CA LEU A 102 9.75 10.07 53.57
C LEU A 102 11.22 10.11 54.01
N LEU A 103 12.12 10.69 53.21
CA LEU A 103 13.54 10.88 53.56
C LEU A 103 13.70 11.74 54.82
N ALA A 104 12.94 12.83 54.95
CA ALA A 104 12.93 13.68 56.14
C ALA A 104 12.33 13.01 57.38
N LYS A 105 11.49 11.98 57.22
CA LYS A 105 11.02 11.13 58.33
C LYS A 105 12.06 10.08 58.70
N ALA A 106 12.76 9.51 57.72
CA ALA A 106 13.84 8.54 57.96
C ALA A 106 15.03 9.16 58.72
N THR A 107 15.39 10.41 58.40
CA THR A 107 16.46 11.13 59.10
C THR A 107 16.08 11.55 60.52
N ARG A 108 14.81 11.92 60.77
CA ARG A 108 14.29 12.21 62.13
C ARG A 108 14.26 11.00 63.06
N ASN A 109 14.14 9.79 62.51
CA ASN A 109 14.11 8.55 63.27
C ASN A 109 15.51 7.93 63.50
N GLY A 110 16.61 8.64 63.16
CA GLY A 110 17.95 8.29 63.60
C GLY A 110 18.53 6.99 63.04
N ALA A 111 18.16 6.59 61.82
CA ALA A 111 18.78 5.45 61.13
C ALA A 111 19.79 5.92 60.07
N VAL A 112 20.96 6.42 60.52
CA VAL A 112 22.15 6.54 59.66
C VAL A 112 23.24 5.66 60.27
N HIS A 113 23.31 4.40 59.84
CA HIS A 113 24.49 3.58 60.03
C HIS A 113 25.48 3.96 58.92
N ARG A 114 26.60 4.61 59.28
CA ARG A 114 27.74 4.82 58.37
C ARG A 114 28.36 3.45 58.04
N PRO A 115 28.70 3.15 56.77
CA PRO A 115 29.58 2.03 56.51
C PRO A 115 30.98 2.40 57.02
N ASP A 116 31.58 1.48 57.77
CA ASP A 116 32.91 1.61 58.35
C ASP A 116 33.96 1.57 57.21
N GLU A 117 34.66 2.68 56.97
CA GLU A 117 35.83 2.68 56.09
C GLU A 117 37.00 2.05 56.84
N GLY A 118 37.29 0.80 56.47
CA GLY A 118 38.41 0.02 56.99
C GLY A 118 39.78 0.63 56.67
N ARG A 119 40.71 0.38 57.60
CA ARG A 119 42.16 0.61 57.47
C ARG A 119 42.78 -0.19 56.33
#